data_AF-A0A081BEM7-F1
#
_entry.id   AF-A0A081BEM7-F1
#
_cell.length_a   1.000
_cell.length_b   1.000
_cell.length_c   1.000
_cell.angle_alpha   90.00
_cell.angle_beta   90.00
_cell.angle_gamma   90.00
#
_symmetry.space_group_name_H-M   'P 1'
#
loop_
_entity.id
_entity.type
_entity.pdbx_description
1 polymer ?
#
loop_
_entity_poly.entity_id
_entity_poly.type
_entity_poly.pdbx_seq_one_letter_code
_entity_poly.pdbx_strand_id
1 'polypeptide(L)'
;MLSPSSDLVAFSIEGASLAETGSGASIEAGEQVIDIAEYCGSEDLATASLVKYCQLKHSTQSSDEPWTQSGLAITLKGFSERYQALINKYGAEHCDRVLQFRFITNRPINEKILETISDVATGAEHRHPKEAQKLISNTDLAEERLSSFCRLLYLEGGHGGYLDQRNSLTQDFGQYLPGSDVDAPVQLKELVRRKALSESAESPTITKTDVLRALKTDEGRLFPATCMIEEPEGVIPREQESEIFSL
;
A
#
# COMPACT_ATOMS: atom_id res chain seq x y z
N MET A 1 -9.13 4.14 8.82
CA MET A 1 -7.97 3.66 9.60
C MET A 1 -7.32 2.48 8.91
N LEU A 2 -5.99 2.37 9.00
CA LEU A 2 -5.34 1.05 8.96
C LEU A 2 -5.87 0.27 10.16
N SER A 3 -6.36 -0.94 9.95
CA SER A 3 -6.88 -1.77 11.03
C SER A 3 -5.86 -1.83 12.18
N PRO A 4 -6.26 -1.84 13.46
CA PRO A 4 -5.36 -2.17 14.57
C PRO A 4 -4.66 -3.54 14.39
N SER A 5 -5.24 -4.40 13.54
CA SER A 5 -4.67 -5.67 13.08
C SER A 5 -3.83 -5.55 11.79
N SER A 6 -3.52 -4.33 11.36
CA SER A 6 -2.71 -4.08 10.17
C SER A 6 -1.26 -4.26 10.54
N ASP A 7 -0.63 -5.30 10.01
CA ASP A 7 0.80 -5.55 10.18
C ASP A 7 1.68 -4.59 9.36
N LEU A 8 1.11 -3.57 8.74
CA LEU A 8 1.86 -2.57 7.99
C LEU A 8 2.90 -1.87 8.89
N VAL A 9 4.17 -1.97 8.49
CA VAL A 9 5.31 -1.38 9.21
C VAL A 9 5.86 -0.14 8.51
N ALA A 10 5.77 -0.08 7.17
CA ALA A 10 6.40 0.99 6.41
C ALA A 10 5.80 1.21 5.02
N PHE A 11 6.00 2.42 4.49
CA PHE A 11 5.77 2.78 3.09
C PHE A 11 7.05 3.37 2.50
N SER A 12 7.49 2.92 1.33
CA SER A 12 8.51 3.64 0.54
C SER A 12 7.84 4.51 -0.51
N ILE A 13 8.43 5.67 -0.79
CA ILE A 13 7.94 6.65 -1.77
C ILE A 13 8.95 6.70 -2.93
N GLU A 14 8.45 6.64 -4.17
CA GLU A 14 9.26 6.68 -5.41
C GLU A 14 10.34 5.58 -5.45
N GLY A 15 9.95 4.33 -5.20
CA GLY A 15 10.81 3.17 -5.25
C GLY A 15 10.59 2.18 -4.12
N ALA A 16 11.43 1.15 -4.04
CA ALA A 16 11.42 0.18 -2.95
C ALA A 16 12.20 0.69 -1.74
N SER A 17 11.96 0.11 -0.56
CA SER A 17 12.74 0.42 0.64
C SER A 17 14.19 -0.04 0.45
N LEU A 18 15.15 0.78 0.87
CA LEU A 18 16.57 0.39 0.91
C LEU A 18 16.81 -0.80 1.85
N ALA A 19 15.93 -0.99 2.85
CA ALA A 19 15.98 -2.12 3.77
C ALA A 19 15.33 -3.40 3.21
N GLU A 20 14.67 -3.34 2.04
CA GLU A 20 13.95 -4.48 1.44
C GLU A 20 14.84 -5.71 1.28
N THR A 21 16.11 -5.46 0.99
CA THR A 21 17.08 -6.52 0.74
C THR A 21 17.95 -6.88 1.94
N GLY A 22 17.62 -6.35 3.13
CA GLY A 22 18.43 -6.50 4.33
C GLY A 22 19.86 -5.98 4.10
N SER A 23 20.85 -6.86 4.24
CA SER A 23 22.25 -6.55 3.97
C SER A 23 22.72 -6.89 2.55
N GLY A 24 21.80 -7.34 1.68
CA GLY A 24 22.11 -7.67 0.29
C GLY A 24 22.21 -6.44 -0.62
N ALA A 25 22.63 -6.66 -1.87
CA ALA A 25 22.61 -5.60 -2.88
C ALA A 25 21.16 -5.18 -3.19
N SER A 26 20.96 -3.87 -3.42
CA SER A 26 19.70 -3.31 -3.88
C SER A 26 19.31 -3.93 -5.23
N ILE A 27 18.01 -4.03 -5.44
CA ILE A 27 17.44 -4.44 -6.73
C ILE A 27 16.93 -3.17 -7.38
N GLU A 28 17.45 -2.82 -8.54
CA GLU A 28 17.01 -1.64 -9.30
C GLU A 28 15.97 -2.02 -10.37
N ALA A 29 15.94 -3.29 -10.77
CA ALA A 29 15.05 -3.78 -11.82
C ALA A 29 13.58 -3.48 -11.48
N GLY A 30 12.90 -2.78 -12.37
CA GLY A 30 11.47 -2.45 -12.24
C GLY A 30 11.14 -1.41 -11.16
N GLU A 31 12.12 -0.78 -10.52
CA GLU A 31 11.89 0.20 -9.46
C GLU A 31 11.24 1.50 -9.99
N GLN A 32 11.55 1.87 -11.23
CA GLN A 32 11.09 3.10 -11.88
C GLN A 32 9.56 3.18 -12.10
N VAL A 33 8.82 2.10 -11.89
CA VAL A 33 7.35 2.06 -12.00
C VAL A 33 6.66 1.98 -10.63
N ILE A 34 7.42 2.10 -9.55
CA ILE A 34 6.92 2.01 -8.17
C ILE A 34 6.82 3.42 -7.61
N ASP A 35 5.61 3.97 -7.57
CA ASP A 35 5.40 5.27 -6.91
C ASP A 35 5.32 5.08 -5.39
N ILE A 36 4.78 3.95 -4.93
CA ILE A 36 4.69 3.57 -3.52
C ILE A 36 4.98 2.08 -3.36
N ALA A 37 5.75 1.70 -2.34
CA ALA A 37 5.83 0.31 -1.87
C ALA A 37 5.32 0.19 -0.43
N GLU A 38 4.38 -0.71 -0.16
CA GLU A 38 3.84 -0.98 1.18
C GLU A 38 4.47 -2.25 1.76
N TYR A 39 4.90 -2.20 3.01
CA TYR A 39 5.54 -3.33 3.70
C TYR A 39 4.78 -3.73 4.95
N CYS A 40 4.34 -4.99 5.03
CA CYS A 40 3.66 -5.57 6.18
C CYS A 40 4.53 -6.64 6.86
N GLY A 41 4.53 -6.67 8.19
CA GLY A 41 5.30 -7.56 9.06
C GLY A 41 6.76 -7.13 9.18
N SER A 42 7.42 -6.84 8.06
CA SER A 42 8.81 -6.41 7.98
C SER A 42 9.06 -5.61 6.71
N GLU A 43 10.06 -4.73 6.74
CA GLU A 43 10.60 -4.12 5.52
C GLU A 43 11.46 -5.11 4.74
N ASP A 44 12.18 -6.00 5.41
CA ASP A 44 13.00 -7.03 4.76
C ASP A 44 12.08 -8.08 4.13
N LEU A 45 12.17 -8.22 2.80
CA LEU A 45 11.32 -9.12 2.03
C LEU A 45 11.43 -10.58 2.48
N ALA A 46 12.56 -11.01 3.04
CA ALA A 46 12.73 -12.37 3.56
C ALA A 46 11.78 -12.69 4.72
N THR A 47 11.40 -11.68 5.49
CA THR A 47 10.56 -11.81 6.70
C THR A 47 9.23 -11.08 6.60
N ALA A 48 9.02 -10.32 5.52
CA ALA A 48 7.76 -9.64 5.25
C ALA A 48 6.61 -10.63 5.06
N SER A 49 5.44 -10.26 5.57
CA SER A 49 4.19 -11.02 5.37
C SER A 49 3.50 -10.65 4.06
N LEU A 50 3.66 -9.40 3.63
CA LEU A 50 3.12 -8.86 2.38
C LEU A 50 3.91 -7.62 1.97
N VAL A 51 4.24 -7.51 0.69
CA VAL A 51 4.80 -6.32 0.06
C VAL A 51 3.96 -5.97 -1.16
N LYS A 52 3.48 -4.73 -1.22
CA LYS A 52 2.70 -4.24 -2.37
C LYS A 52 3.49 -3.18 -3.11
N TYR A 53 3.72 -3.39 -4.39
CA TYR A 53 4.30 -2.38 -5.28
C TYR A 53 3.18 -1.69 -6.06
N CYS A 54 3.03 -0.39 -5.87
CA CYS A 54 1.92 0.39 -6.36
C CYS A 54 2.41 1.44 -7.37
N GLN A 55 1.83 1.41 -8.57
CA GLN A 55 1.88 2.50 -9.54
C GLN A 55 0.57 3.26 -9.47
N LEU A 56 0.66 4.56 -9.24
CA LEU A 56 -0.45 5.51 -9.23
C LEU A 56 -0.46 6.28 -10.56
N LYS A 57 -1.62 6.34 -11.22
CA LYS A 57 -1.83 7.20 -12.40
C LYS A 57 -3.07 8.06 -12.24
N HIS A 58 -2.86 9.36 -12.22
CA HIS A 58 -3.94 10.35 -12.25
C HIS A 58 -3.99 11.06 -13.60
N SER A 59 -5.19 11.20 -14.18
CA SER A 59 -5.42 12.04 -15.35
C SER A 59 -6.53 13.05 -15.09
N THR A 60 -6.27 14.30 -15.47
CA THR A 60 -7.23 15.41 -15.41
C THR A 60 -7.91 15.69 -16.75
N GLN A 61 -7.39 15.15 -17.87
CA GLN A 61 -7.86 15.48 -19.22
C GLN A 61 -8.60 14.34 -19.92
N SER A 62 -8.31 13.08 -19.55
CA SER A 62 -8.89 11.88 -20.19
C SER A 62 -9.46 10.92 -19.15
N SER A 63 -10.18 11.45 -18.14
CA SER A 63 -10.72 10.65 -17.03
C SER A 63 -11.61 9.50 -17.47
N ASP A 64 -12.32 9.65 -18.60
CA ASP A 64 -13.30 8.67 -19.07
C ASP A 64 -12.74 7.71 -20.14
N GLU A 65 -11.54 7.99 -20.67
CA GLU A 65 -10.92 7.15 -21.69
C GLU A 65 -10.26 5.93 -21.03
N PRO A 66 -10.67 4.70 -21.34
CA PRO A 66 -10.12 3.51 -20.71
C PRO A 66 -8.64 3.30 -21.02
N TRP A 67 -7.87 2.85 -20.03
CA TRP A 67 -6.51 2.39 -20.25
C TRP A 67 -6.47 1.24 -21.23
N THR A 68 -5.60 1.37 -22.24
CA THR A 68 -5.31 0.32 -23.23
C THR A 68 -4.07 -0.46 -22.83
N GLN A 69 -3.86 -1.61 -23.46
CA GLN A 69 -2.70 -2.46 -23.19
C GLN A 69 -1.37 -1.74 -23.46
N SER A 70 -1.33 -0.89 -24.50
CA SER A 70 -0.16 -0.07 -24.80
C SER A 70 0.11 0.96 -23.71
N GLY A 71 -0.94 1.53 -23.12
CA GLY A 71 -0.80 2.47 -22.00
C GLY A 71 -0.27 1.80 -20.72
N LEU A 72 -0.60 0.52 -20.50
CA LEU A 72 -0.11 -0.26 -19.36
C LEU A 72 1.25 -0.94 -19.62
N ALA A 73 1.75 -0.93 -20.85
CA ALA A 73 2.90 -1.74 -21.26
C ALA A 73 4.16 -1.47 -20.42
N ILE A 74 4.46 -0.19 -20.14
CA ILE A 74 5.64 0.20 -19.35
C ILE A 74 5.52 -0.31 -17.91
N THR A 75 4.35 -0.15 -17.28
CA THR A 75 4.12 -0.61 -15.91
C THR A 75 4.16 -2.13 -15.81
N LEU A 76 3.49 -2.84 -16.73
CA LEU A 76 3.50 -4.31 -16.77
C LEU A 76 4.93 -4.84 -16.94
N LYS A 77 5.72 -4.22 -17.82
CA LYS A 77 7.13 -4.55 -18.01
C LYS A 77 7.92 -4.34 -16.73
N GLY A 78 7.87 -3.14 -16.13
CA GLY A 78 8.60 -2.85 -14.90
C GLY A 78 8.23 -3.77 -13.73
N PHE A 79 6.93 -4.03 -13.53
CA PHE A 79 6.49 -5.00 -12.51
C PHE A 79 7.00 -6.42 -12.79
N SER A 80 6.98 -6.87 -14.05
CA SER A 80 7.50 -8.19 -14.40
C SER A 80 9.03 -8.29 -14.23
N GLU A 81 9.78 -7.24 -14.53
CA GLU A 81 11.23 -7.15 -14.29
C GLU A 81 11.54 -7.24 -12.79
N ARG A 82 10.77 -6.50 -11.97
CA ARG A 82 10.88 -6.56 -10.50
C ARG A 82 10.59 -7.96 -10.00
N TYR A 83 9.48 -8.56 -10.41
CA TYR A 83 9.08 -9.91 -10.03
C TYR A 83 10.17 -10.93 -10.34
N GLN A 84 10.74 -10.91 -11.56
CA GLN A 84 11.82 -11.81 -11.95
C GLN A 84 13.08 -11.63 -11.09
N ALA A 85 13.49 -10.39 -10.84
CA ALA A 85 14.66 -10.11 -10.00
C ALA A 85 14.46 -10.62 -8.56
N LEU A 86 13.25 -10.45 -8.00
CA LEU A 86 12.90 -10.94 -6.67
C LEU A 86 12.87 -12.46 -6.60
N ILE A 87 12.28 -13.14 -7.59
CA ILE A 87 12.28 -14.61 -7.66
C ILE A 87 13.71 -15.15 -7.69
N ASN A 88 14.59 -14.54 -8.49
CA ASN A 88 15.98 -14.98 -8.59
C ASN A 88 16.72 -14.90 -7.25
N LYS A 89 16.31 -13.98 -6.36
CA LYS A 89 16.94 -13.77 -5.06
C LYS A 89 16.29 -14.56 -3.92
N TYR A 90 14.97 -14.58 -3.85
CA TYR A 90 14.20 -15.13 -2.71
C TYR A 90 13.48 -16.44 -3.02
N GLY A 91 13.45 -16.85 -4.29
CA GLY A 91 12.72 -18.03 -4.74
C GLY A 91 11.25 -17.73 -5.02
N ALA A 92 10.74 -18.43 -6.04
CA ALA A 92 9.39 -18.26 -6.55
C ALA A 92 8.29 -18.44 -5.50
N GLU A 93 8.36 -19.54 -4.74
CA GLU A 93 7.33 -19.91 -3.78
C GLU A 93 7.17 -18.85 -2.68
N HIS A 94 8.26 -18.21 -2.27
CA HIS A 94 8.22 -17.10 -1.33
C HIS A 94 7.59 -15.87 -1.96
N CYS A 95 8.09 -15.45 -3.12
CA CYS A 95 7.59 -14.28 -3.84
C CYS A 95 6.08 -14.39 -4.16
N ASP A 96 5.60 -15.56 -4.56
CA ASP A 96 4.19 -15.79 -4.90
C ASP A 96 3.24 -15.65 -3.68
N ARG A 97 3.77 -15.81 -2.46
CA ARG A 97 2.99 -15.60 -1.23
C ARG A 97 3.01 -14.14 -0.76
N VAL A 98 4.16 -13.49 -0.87
CA VAL A 98 4.39 -12.20 -0.21
C VAL A 98 4.21 -11.01 -1.13
N LEU A 99 4.21 -11.16 -2.45
CA LEU A 99 4.18 -10.02 -3.37
C LEU A 99 2.78 -9.70 -3.89
N GLN A 100 2.50 -8.41 -4.06
CA GLN A 100 1.40 -7.89 -4.86
C GLN A 100 1.86 -6.72 -5.71
N PHE A 101 1.34 -6.63 -6.93
CA PHE A 101 1.57 -5.52 -7.84
C PHE A 101 0.25 -4.82 -8.10
N ARG A 102 0.19 -3.50 -7.93
CA ARG A 102 -1.04 -2.73 -8.06
C ARG A 102 -0.87 -1.58 -9.02
N PHE A 103 -1.81 -1.46 -9.93
CA PHE A 103 -1.97 -0.26 -10.76
C PHE A 103 -3.26 0.42 -10.36
N ILE A 104 -3.15 1.64 -9.84
CA ILE A 104 -4.27 2.38 -9.29
C ILE A 104 -4.45 3.65 -10.11
N THR A 105 -5.66 3.85 -10.64
CA THR A 105 -5.95 5.01 -11.47
C THR A 105 -7.38 5.50 -11.32
N ASN A 106 -7.58 6.80 -11.58
CA ASN A 106 -8.92 7.40 -11.65
C ASN A 106 -9.62 7.14 -12.99
N ARG A 107 -8.91 6.61 -13.99
CA ARG A 107 -9.49 6.25 -15.30
C ARG A 107 -10.07 4.85 -15.27
N PRO A 108 -11.09 4.52 -16.09
CA PRO A 108 -11.47 3.14 -16.31
C PRO A 108 -10.33 2.35 -16.96
N ILE A 109 -10.36 1.02 -16.83
CA ILE A 109 -9.44 0.11 -17.50
C ILE A 109 -10.25 -0.70 -18.50
N ASN A 110 -9.70 -0.92 -19.70
CA ASN A 110 -10.41 -1.68 -20.72
C ASN A 110 -10.71 -3.10 -20.22
N GLU A 111 -11.98 -3.48 -20.25
CA GLU A 111 -12.50 -4.75 -19.73
C GLU A 111 -11.78 -5.97 -20.33
N LYS A 112 -11.42 -5.92 -21.62
CA LYS A 112 -10.70 -7.02 -22.29
C LYS A 112 -9.35 -7.33 -21.62
N ILE A 113 -8.70 -6.32 -21.04
CA ILE A 113 -7.42 -6.49 -20.33
C ILE A 113 -7.67 -7.19 -19.00
N LEU A 114 -8.69 -6.76 -18.25
CA LEU A 114 -9.08 -7.37 -16.98
C LEU A 114 -9.45 -8.84 -17.18
N GLU A 115 -10.25 -9.12 -18.21
CA GLU A 115 -10.61 -10.48 -18.61
C GLU A 115 -9.39 -11.32 -19.00
N THR A 116 -8.46 -10.75 -19.78
CA THR A 116 -7.23 -11.45 -20.19
C THR A 116 -6.35 -11.81 -18.99
N ILE A 117 -6.16 -10.89 -18.04
CA ILE A 117 -5.37 -11.15 -16.81
C ILE A 117 -6.04 -12.25 -15.99
N SER A 118 -7.37 -12.22 -15.86
CA SER A 118 -8.13 -13.24 -15.14
C SER A 118 -8.01 -14.62 -15.81
N ASP A 119 -8.13 -14.69 -17.14
CA ASP A 119 -8.00 -15.95 -17.89
C ASP A 119 -6.60 -16.54 -17.71
N VAL A 120 -5.55 -15.71 -17.78
CA VAL A 120 -4.15 -16.14 -17.59
C VAL A 120 -3.86 -16.54 -16.15
N ALA A 121 -4.40 -15.82 -15.16
CA ALA A 121 -4.24 -16.13 -13.73
C ALA A 121 -4.88 -17.48 -13.35
N THR A 122 -5.99 -17.84 -14.00
CA THR A 122 -6.77 -19.06 -13.76
C THR A 122 -6.39 -20.23 -14.68
N GLY A 123 -5.63 -19.97 -15.75
CA GLY A 123 -5.33 -20.96 -16.78
C GLY A 123 -6.54 -21.31 -17.68
N ALA A 124 -7.51 -20.41 -17.77
CA ALA A 124 -8.69 -20.56 -18.63
C ALA A 124 -8.35 -20.28 -20.10
N GLU A 125 -9.25 -20.70 -21.00
CA GLU A 125 -9.13 -20.37 -22.42
C GLU A 125 -9.17 -18.85 -22.63
N HIS A 126 -8.21 -18.32 -23.40
CA HIS A 126 -8.10 -16.89 -23.63
C HIS A 126 -9.25 -16.36 -24.48
N ARG A 127 -10.16 -15.59 -23.87
CA ARG A 127 -11.24 -14.90 -24.59
C ARG A 127 -10.71 -13.89 -25.61
N HIS A 128 -9.54 -13.31 -25.34
CA HIS A 128 -8.88 -12.30 -26.18
C HIS A 128 -7.45 -12.68 -26.54
N PRO A 129 -7.22 -13.60 -27.49
CA PRO A 129 -5.87 -14.11 -27.81
C PRO A 129 -4.85 -13.02 -28.20
N LYS A 130 -5.30 -11.95 -28.85
CA LYS A 130 -4.43 -10.81 -29.22
C LYS A 130 -3.94 -10.02 -28.00
N GLU A 131 -4.79 -9.85 -26.99
CA GLU A 131 -4.40 -9.15 -25.76
C GLU A 131 -3.53 -10.07 -24.89
N ALA A 132 -3.79 -11.39 -24.87
CA ALA A 132 -2.91 -12.35 -24.22
C ALA A 132 -1.50 -12.32 -24.83
N GLN A 133 -1.37 -12.31 -26.16
CA GLN A 133 -0.07 -12.22 -26.82
C GLN A 133 0.68 -10.94 -26.47
N LYS A 134 -0.01 -9.79 -26.40
CA LYS A 134 0.62 -8.53 -25.98
C LYS A 134 1.06 -8.58 -24.51
N LEU A 135 0.29 -9.24 -23.65
CA LEU A 135 0.62 -9.39 -22.22
C LEU A 135 1.91 -10.18 -22.06
N ILE A 136 2.05 -11.30 -22.80
CA ILE A 136 3.27 -12.08 -22.88
C ILE A 136 4.43 -11.21 -23.37
N SER A 137 4.26 -10.49 -24.48
CA SER A 137 5.30 -9.62 -25.04
C SER A 137 5.71 -8.46 -24.12
N ASN A 138 4.79 -7.91 -23.32
CA ASN A 138 5.09 -6.82 -22.40
C ASN A 138 5.84 -7.29 -21.15
N THR A 139 5.65 -8.54 -20.73
CA THR A 139 6.20 -9.08 -19.48
C THR A 139 7.44 -9.94 -19.68
N ASP A 140 7.62 -10.49 -20.88
CA ASP A 140 8.72 -11.41 -21.22
C ASP A 140 8.79 -12.64 -20.28
N LEU A 141 7.64 -13.02 -19.71
CA LEU A 141 7.50 -14.16 -18.80
C LEU A 141 7.11 -15.42 -19.55
N ALA A 142 7.71 -16.56 -19.17
CA ALA A 142 7.22 -17.88 -19.57
C ALA A 142 5.82 -18.15 -19.01
N GLU A 143 5.04 -19.00 -19.66
CA GLU A 143 3.61 -19.22 -19.39
C GLU A 143 3.28 -19.50 -17.90
N GLU A 144 4.02 -20.41 -17.26
CA GLU A 144 3.83 -20.74 -15.84
C GLU A 144 4.08 -19.53 -14.91
N ARG A 145 5.12 -18.76 -15.21
CA ARG A 145 5.49 -17.55 -14.46
C ARG A 145 4.52 -16.41 -14.73
N LEU A 146 4.03 -16.30 -15.95
CA LEU A 146 3.04 -15.31 -16.33
C LEU A 146 1.72 -15.53 -15.58
N SER A 147 1.26 -16.78 -15.49
CA SER A 147 0.07 -17.12 -14.70
C SER A 147 0.24 -16.75 -13.22
N SER A 148 1.40 -17.06 -12.65
CA SER A 148 1.73 -16.69 -11.26
C SER A 148 1.74 -15.18 -11.07
N PHE A 149 2.45 -14.44 -11.92
CA PHE A 149 2.47 -12.98 -11.91
C PHE A 149 1.08 -12.36 -12.04
N CYS A 150 0.22 -12.87 -12.94
CA CYS A 150 -1.15 -12.37 -13.11
C CYS A 150 -2.03 -12.58 -11.86
N ARG A 151 -1.77 -13.61 -11.04
CA ARG A 151 -2.46 -13.77 -9.73
C ARG A 151 -2.05 -12.71 -8.71
N LEU A 152 -0.86 -12.13 -8.85
CA LEU A 152 -0.34 -11.09 -7.95
C LEU A 152 -0.67 -9.68 -8.45
N LEU A 153 -1.18 -9.54 -9.68
CA LEU A 153 -1.43 -8.25 -10.34
C LEU A 153 -2.88 -7.79 -10.16
N TYR A 154 -3.03 -6.60 -9.59
CA TYR A 154 -4.32 -5.94 -9.37
C TYR A 154 -4.38 -4.65 -10.19
N LEU A 155 -5.37 -4.57 -11.07
CA LEU A 155 -5.64 -3.39 -11.88
C LEU A 155 -6.91 -2.70 -11.36
N GLU A 156 -6.73 -1.58 -10.66
CA GLU A 156 -7.80 -0.85 -9.99
C GLU A 156 -8.10 0.46 -10.73
N GLY A 157 -9.15 0.44 -11.54
CA GLY A 157 -9.62 1.59 -12.32
C GLY A 157 -10.88 2.24 -11.74
N GLY A 158 -11.15 3.47 -12.20
CA GLY A 158 -12.39 4.19 -11.89
C GLY A 158 -12.48 4.70 -10.45
N HIS A 159 -11.35 4.83 -9.74
CA HIS A 159 -11.33 5.55 -8.48
C HIS A 159 -11.84 6.99 -8.69
N GLY A 160 -12.66 7.50 -7.77
CA GLY A 160 -13.23 8.86 -7.86
C GLY A 160 -12.16 9.90 -8.15
N GLY A 161 -12.53 11.00 -8.83
CA GLY A 161 -11.58 12.02 -9.24
C GLY A 161 -10.78 12.61 -8.07
N TYR A 162 -9.71 13.36 -8.36
CA TYR A 162 -8.85 13.98 -7.35
C TYR A 162 -9.64 14.77 -6.28
N LEU A 163 -10.76 15.38 -6.69
CA LEU A 163 -11.63 16.15 -5.80
C LEU A 163 -12.41 15.25 -4.83
N ASP A 164 -12.92 14.10 -5.27
CA ASP A 164 -13.63 13.16 -4.42
C ASP A 164 -12.67 12.47 -3.44
N GLN A 165 -11.47 12.10 -3.92
CA GLN A 165 -10.40 11.58 -3.07
C GLN A 165 -9.94 12.61 -2.04
N ARG A 166 -9.77 13.89 -2.42
CA ARG A 166 -9.34 14.95 -1.51
C ARG A 166 -10.40 15.30 -0.47
N ASN A 167 -11.68 15.33 -0.86
CA ASN A 167 -12.79 15.60 0.04
C ASN A 167 -12.97 14.43 1.04
N SER A 168 -12.88 13.19 0.57
CA SER A 168 -12.92 12.00 1.42
C SER A 168 -11.77 11.97 2.41
N LEU A 169 -10.54 12.29 1.96
CA LEU A 169 -9.38 12.42 2.86
C LEU A 169 -9.65 13.45 3.97
N THR A 170 -10.18 14.61 3.61
CA THR A 170 -10.44 15.71 4.56
C THR A 170 -11.52 15.32 5.57
N GLN A 171 -12.55 14.58 5.13
CA GLN A 171 -13.62 14.08 5.99
C GLN A 171 -13.14 12.97 6.92
N ASP A 172 -12.28 12.07 6.44
CA ASP A 172 -11.67 11.00 7.24
C ASP A 172 -10.82 11.58 8.38
N PHE A 173 -9.94 12.56 8.09
CA PHE A 173 -9.08 13.16 9.11
C PHE A 173 -9.83 13.86 10.25
N GLY A 174 -11.00 14.45 9.96
CA GLY A 174 -11.83 15.09 10.99
C GLY A 174 -12.39 14.15 12.05
N GLN A 175 -12.37 12.83 11.82
CA GLN A 175 -12.86 11.82 12.78
C GLN A 175 -11.78 11.32 13.75
N TYR A 176 -10.50 11.59 13.50
CA TYR A 176 -9.41 10.88 14.17
C TYR A 176 -8.68 11.68 15.25
N LEU A 177 -8.86 12.99 15.31
CA LEU A 177 -8.22 13.83 16.32
C LEU A 177 -9.32 14.52 17.15
N PRO A 178 -9.23 14.51 18.49
CA PRO A 178 -10.16 15.26 19.33
C PRO A 178 -9.95 16.76 19.07
N GLY A 179 -10.93 17.36 18.38
CA GLY A 179 -10.84 18.72 17.84
C GLY A 179 -10.56 18.73 16.35
N SER A 180 -11.03 19.77 15.65
CA SER A 180 -10.77 19.97 14.23
C SER A 180 -9.30 20.32 13.99
N ASP A 181 -8.39 19.35 14.15
CA ASP A 181 -6.97 19.53 13.86
C ASP A 181 -6.77 19.60 12.35
N VAL A 182 -6.80 20.84 11.85
CA VAL A 182 -6.53 21.18 10.45
C VAL A 182 -5.05 21.06 10.08
N ASP A 183 -4.13 20.93 11.05
CA ASP A 183 -2.67 20.85 10.83
C ASP A 183 -2.24 19.41 10.49
N ALA A 184 -2.76 18.40 11.18
CA ALA A 184 -2.36 17.00 10.99
C ALA A 184 -2.39 16.52 9.51
N PRO A 185 -3.45 16.78 8.71
CA PRO A 185 -3.45 16.39 7.29
C PRO A 185 -2.39 17.13 6.47
N VAL A 186 -2.07 18.38 6.84
CA VAL A 186 -1.04 19.18 6.18
C VAL A 186 0.34 18.61 6.50
N GLN A 187 0.62 18.28 7.77
CA GLN A 187 1.89 17.68 8.21
C GLN A 187 2.15 16.34 7.51
N LEU A 188 1.13 15.49 7.37
CA LEU A 188 1.25 14.21 6.68
C LEU A 188 1.47 14.36 5.18
N LYS A 189 0.77 15.29 4.52
CA LYS A 189 1.03 15.62 3.11
C LYS A 189 2.47 16.12 2.92
N GLU A 190 2.94 16.96 3.84
CA GLU A 190 4.30 17.48 3.80
C GLU A 190 5.36 16.42 4.09
N LEU A 191 5.06 15.43 4.95
CA LEU A 191 5.91 14.26 5.15
C LEU A 191 6.07 13.45 3.85
N VAL A 192 4.96 13.11 3.19
CA VAL A 192 4.98 12.39 1.90
C VAL A 192 5.72 13.19 0.83
N ARG A 193 5.42 14.49 0.71
CA ARG A 193 6.08 15.37 -0.26
C ARG A 193 7.60 15.39 -0.07
N ARG A 194 8.08 15.52 1.18
CA ARG A 194 9.51 15.53 1.49
C ARG A 194 10.20 14.22 1.14
N LYS A 195 9.50 13.10 1.35
CA LYS A 195 10.03 11.77 1.02
C LYS A 195 10.14 11.52 -0.48
N ALA A 196 9.32 12.19 -1.29
CA ALA A 196 9.43 12.19 -2.75
C ALA A 196 10.53 13.13 -3.30
N LEU A 197 11.17 13.97 -2.47
CA LEU A 197 12.28 14.82 -2.90
C LEU A 197 13.60 14.04 -2.90
N SER A 198 14.52 14.45 -3.77
CA SER A 198 15.86 13.84 -3.89
C SER A 198 16.67 13.89 -2.59
N GLU A 199 16.39 14.84 -1.70
CA GLU A 199 17.00 14.93 -0.36
C GLU A 199 16.70 13.70 0.52
N SER A 200 15.61 12.98 0.22
CA SER A 200 15.20 11.77 0.93
C SER A 200 15.56 10.48 0.17
N ALA A 201 16.38 10.54 -0.89
CA ALA A 201 16.74 9.34 -1.67
C ALA A 201 17.39 8.24 -0.80
N GLU A 202 18.14 8.63 0.23
CA GLU A 202 18.77 7.72 1.19
C GLU A 202 17.82 7.28 2.33
N SER A 203 16.59 7.79 2.36
CA SER A 203 15.55 7.45 3.33
C SER A 203 14.15 7.71 2.75
N PRO A 204 13.71 6.94 1.73
CA PRO A 204 12.42 7.14 1.08
C PRO A 204 11.25 6.61 1.93
N THR A 205 11.56 5.85 2.99
CA THR A 205 10.59 5.14 3.81
C THR A 205 9.92 6.04 4.86
N ILE A 206 8.62 5.88 5.05
CA ILE A 206 7.79 6.42 6.12
C ILE A 206 7.39 5.28 7.05
N THR A 207 7.78 5.39 8.32
CA THR A 207 7.43 4.44 9.38
C THR A 207 6.38 5.03 10.33
N LYS A 208 5.84 4.20 11.24
CA LYS A 208 4.99 4.66 12.36
C LYS A 208 5.65 5.82 13.13
N THR A 209 6.95 5.70 13.41
CA THR A 209 7.71 6.73 14.13
C THR A 209 7.72 8.07 13.38
N ASP A 210 7.85 8.04 12.05
CA ASP A 210 7.84 9.27 11.24
C ASP A 210 6.47 9.93 11.23
N VAL A 211 5.40 9.13 11.18
CA VAL A 211 4.01 9.59 11.30
C VAL A 211 3.78 10.25 12.66
N LEU A 212 4.13 9.59 13.77
CA LEU A 212 3.99 10.15 15.12
C LEU A 212 4.78 11.46 15.28
N ARG A 213 6.00 11.50 14.74
CA ARG A 213 6.84 12.70 14.74
C ARG A 213 6.19 13.85 13.95
N ALA A 214 5.64 13.57 12.77
CA ALA A 214 4.93 14.57 11.96
C ALA A 214 3.69 15.12 12.68
N LEU A 215 2.99 14.26 13.43
CA LEU A 215 1.84 14.63 14.25
C LEU A 215 2.22 15.21 15.63
N LYS A 216 3.52 15.37 15.91
CA LYS A 216 4.05 15.92 17.18
C LYS A 216 3.51 15.18 18.41
N THR A 217 3.32 13.86 18.29
CA THR A 217 2.78 12.99 19.33
C THR A 217 3.68 11.78 19.55
N ASP A 218 3.36 10.98 20.56
CA ASP A 218 3.99 9.71 20.88
C ASP A 218 2.91 8.66 21.20
N GLU A 219 3.30 7.38 21.26
CA GLU A 219 2.34 6.29 21.49
C GLU A 219 1.58 6.42 22.82
N GLY A 220 2.24 6.90 23.88
CA GLY A 220 1.63 7.05 25.19
C GLY A 220 0.55 8.13 25.23
N ARG A 221 0.60 9.09 24.30
CA ARG A 221 -0.40 10.15 24.14
C ARG A 221 -1.57 9.78 23.24
N LEU A 222 -1.50 8.65 22.52
CA LEU A 222 -2.60 8.19 21.65
C LEU A 222 -3.70 7.46 22.42
N PHE A 223 -3.40 6.95 23.60
CA PHE A 223 -4.36 6.26 24.46
C PHE A 223 -4.89 7.20 25.54
N PRO A 224 -6.06 6.90 26.13
CA PRO A 224 -6.53 7.60 27.32
C PRO A 224 -5.43 7.63 28.39
N ALA A 225 -5.37 8.73 29.14
CA ALA A 225 -4.45 8.83 30.26
C ALA A 225 -4.65 7.63 31.19
N THR A 226 -3.55 6.95 31.53
CA THR A 226 -3.57 5.85 32.50
C THR A 226 -4.26 6.33 33.77
N CYS A 227 -5.15 5.50 34.33
CA CYS A 227 -5.79 5.81 35.60
C CYS A 227 -4.70 5.91 36.68
N MET A 228 -4.41 7.12 37.13
CA MET A 228 -3.51 7.41 38.25
C MET A 228 -4.31 7.59 39.56
N ILE A 229 -5.60 7.27 39.56
CA ILE A 229 -6.43 7.31 40.77
C ILE A 229 -5.95 6.18 41.67
N GLU A 230 -5.34 6.55 42.79
CA GLU A 230 -4.96 5.60 43.81
C GLU A 230 -6.22 5.02 44.47
N GLU A 231 -6.30 3.69 44.57
CA GLU A 231 -7.34 3.04 45.37
C GLU A 231 -7.03 3.29 46.85
N PRO A 232 -7.94 3.90 47.62
CA PRO A 232 -7.68 4.17 49.03
C PRO A 232 -7.66 2.85 49.83
N GLU A 233 -6.66 2.67 50.70
CA GLU A 233 -6.45 1.46 51.51
C GLU A 233 -7.55 1.16 52.57
N GLY A 234 -8.65 1.92 52.57
CA GLY A 234 -9.72 1.82 53.56
C GLY A 234 -11.04 2.36 53.05
N VAL A 235 -11.62 1.71 52.04
CA VAL A 235 -12.95 2.04 51.55
C VAL A 235 -13.99 1.67 52.61
N ILE A 236 -14.77 2.65 53.07
CA ILE A 236 -15.92 2.40 53.94
C ILE A 236 -17.15 2.24 53.04
N PRO A 237 -17.74 1.04 52.93
CA PRO A 237 -18.89 0.82 52.07
C PRO A 237 -20.13 1.55 52.59
N ARG A 238 -20.96 2.05 51.66
CA ARG A 238 -22.23 2.70 51.99
C ARG A 238 -23.39 1.73 51.80
N GLU A 239 -24.46 1.89 52.58
CA GLU A 239 -25.67 1.05 52.44
C GLU A 239 -26.25 1.05 51.02
N GLN A 240 -26.13 2.19 50.30
CA GLN A 240 -26.63 2.33 48.93
C GLN A 240 -25.68 1.77 47.85
N GLU A 241 -24.47 1.35 48.20
CA GLU A 241 -23.47 0.86 47.23
C GLU A 241 -23.98 -0.36 46.45
N SER A 242 -24.68 -1.27 47.15
CA SER A 242 -25.31 -2.44 46.55
C SER A 242 -26.40 -2.12 45.51
N GLU A 243 -27.03 -0.95 45.58
CA GLU A 243 -28.07 -0.54 44.62
C GLU A 243 -27.45 -0.10 43.28
N ILE A 244 -26.24 0.46 43.30
CA ILE A 244 -25.55 1.01 42.12
C ILE A 244 -24.96 -0.11 41.24
N PHE A 245 -24.45 -1.18 41.84
CA PHE A 245 -23.88 -2.33 41.12
C PHE A 245 -24.93 -3.34 40.59
N SER A 246 -26.21 -3.12 40.87
CA SER A 246 -27.33 -3.99 40.46
C SER A 246 -28.07 -3.55 39.20
N LEU A 247 -27.61 -2.48 38.53
CA LEU A 247 -28.07 -1.98 37.23
C LEU A 247 -27.27 -2.60 36.08
#